data_AF-A0A8B8EH69-F1
#
_entry.id   AF-A0A8B8EH69-F1
#
_cell.length_a   1.000
_cell.length_b   1.000
_cell.length_c   1.000
_cell.angle_alpha   90.00
_cell.angle_beta   90.00
_cell.angle_gamma   90.00
#
_symmetry.space_group_name_H-M   'P 1'
#
loop_
_entity.id
_entity.type
_entity.pdbx_description
1 polymer ?
#
loop_
_entity_poly.entity_id
_entity_poly.type
_entity_poly.pdbx_seq_one_letter_code
_entity_poly.pdbx_strand_id
1 'polypeptide(L)'
;MTVSEKLADSIDTFSDSSRGSRACFVLTLSAWFIHTLSYSTNGWAEISEGALEASQGLWNHCSRSAISTDFTCCETVGNFFQSKNQGIPAWLHAVRFFQSVGLLTSLASLVFSVLCTFVSKTVKNRGVQIAAAVLNFLAAGSMLVGVSIYGGQYRYETWIKSYYPSWSFAFSIIAGVCYLISGFVHVFTDSASIQPQQNEQPRSNQSDNQRPEPSAPPLPPYYIPPPEGQHPQYPPSSGQAQPSTAADGNSEPNTCCVCLDHPPEIMFMPCRHMKTCEQCANPMTTCPICRGTILEKIRPFQ
;
A
#
# COMPACT_ATOMS: atom_id res chain seq x y z
N MET A 1 -6.16 -24.92 33.51
CA MET A 1 -5.31 -25.07 32.32
C MET A 1 -4.14 -24.11 32.43
N THR A 2 -2.92 -24.63 32.46
CA THR A 2 -1.67 -23.85 32.56
C THR A 2 -1.33 -23.16 31.22
N VAL A 3 -0.43 -22.17 31.23
CA VAL A 3 0.02 -21.49 29.99
C VAL A 3 0.69 -22.48 29.03
N SER A 4 1.44 -23.45 29.56
CA SER A 4 2.06 -24.53 28.79
C SER A 4 1.04 -25.44 28.11
N GLU A 5 -0.06 -25.77 28.79
CA GLU A 5 -1.15 -26.57 28.20
C GLU A 5 -1.84 -25.83 27.05
N LYS A 6 -2.13 -24.53 27.21
CA LYS A 6 -2.72 -23.72 26.13
C LYS A 6 -1.82 -23.58 24.91
N LEU A 7 -0.51 -23.50 25.12
CA LEU A 7 0.47 -23.44 24.04
C LEU A 7 0.55 -24.78 23.30
N ALA A 8 0.57 -25.90 24.03
CA ALA A 8 0.56 -27.23 23.45
C ALA A 8 -0.70 -27.46 22.57
N ASP A 9 -1.89 -27.15 23.10
CA ASP A 9 -3.15 -27.25 22.36
C ASP A 9 -3.16 -26.42 21.07
N SER A 10 -2.56 -25.22 21.11
CA SER A 10 -2.45 -24.34 19.94
C SER A 10 -1.50 -24.93 18.89
N ILE A 11 -0.39 -25.53 19.31
CA ILE A 11 0.58 -26.19 18.40
C ILE A 11 -0.06 -27.41 17.75
N ASP A 12 -0.79 -28.22 18.50
CA ASP A 12 -1.50 -29.39 17.98
C ASP A 12 -2.57 -28.96 16.97
N THR A 13 -3.37 -27.94 17.30
CA THR A 13 -4.36 -27.36 16.37
C THR A 13 -3.72 -26.87 15.07
N PHE A 14 -2.56 -26.20 15.17
CA PHE A 14 -1.81 -25.76 14.00
C PHE A 14 -1.29 -26.94 13.17
N SER A 15 -0.76 -27.97 13.82
CA SER A 15 -0.22 -29.16 13.17
C SER A 15 -1.30 -29.93 12.39
N ASP A 16 -2.50 -30.05 12.98
CA ASP A 16 -3.66 -30.75 12.42
C ASP A 16 -4.34 -29.98 11.28
N SER A 17 -4.09 -28.68 11.16
CA SER A 17 -4.66 -27.86 10.09
C SER A 17 -4.14 -28.26 8.70
N SER A 18 -4.93 -27.98 7.66
CA SER A 18 -4.60 -28.39 6.30
C SER A 18 -3.27 -27.77 5.84
N ARG A 19 -2.50 -28.49 5.01
CA ARG A 19 -1.23 -28.00 4.45
C ARG A 19 -1.39 -26.64 3.75
N GLY A 20 -2.52 -26.44 3.08
CA GLY A 20 -2.87 -25.17 2.45
C GLY A 20 -3.06 -24.03 3.45
N SER A 21 -3.85 -24.25 4.51
CA SER A 21 -4.07 -23.22 5.54
C SER A 21 -2.78 -22.83 6.26
N ARG A 22 -1.92 -23.83 6.57
CA ARG A 22 -0.61 -23.60 7.19
C ARG A 22 0.30 -22.77 6.29
N ALA A 23 0.37 -23.12 5.00
CA ALA A 23 1.16 -22.37 4.03
C ALA A 23 0.66 -20.92 3.91
N CYS A 24 -0.65 -20.70 3.78
CA CYS A 24 -1.25 -19.37 3.75
C CYS A 24 -0.92 -18.58 5.02
N PHE A 25 -1.06 -19.17 6.21
CA PHE A 25 -0.75 -18.49 7.46
C PHE A 25 0.72 -18.05 7.55
N VAL A 26 1.67 -18.93 7.22
CA VAL A 26 3.10 -18.59 7.26
C VAL A 26 3.44 -17.52 6.21
N LEU A 27 2.87 -17.63 5.01
CA LEU A 27 3.07 -16.65 3.94
C LEU A 27 2.48 -15.29 4.31
N THR A 28 1.25 -15.21 4.82
CA THR A 28 0.61 -13.93 5.19
C THR A 28 1.26 -13.31 6.41
N LEU A 29 1.70 -14.09 7.39
CA LEU A 29 2.43 -13.57 8.55
C LEU A 29 3.78 -12.96 8.16
N SER A 30 4.57 -13.68 7.35
CA SER A 30 5.86 -13.18 6.87
C SER A 30 5.70 -11.97 5.97
N ALA A 31 4.75 -11.99 5.02
CA ALA A 31 4.46 -10.87 4.13
C ALA A 31 3.99 -9.63 4.90
N TRP A 32 3.14 -9.80 5.94
CA TRP A 32 2.71 -8.69 6.80
C TRP A 32 3.89 -8.01 7.50
N PHE A 33 4.81 -8.81 8.05
CA PHE A 33 6.01 -8.29 8.70
C PHE A 33 6.92 -7.56 7.70
N ILE A 34 7.20 -8.18 6.55
CA ILE A 34 8.02 -7.59 5.48
C ILE A 34 7.41 -6.27 4.99
N HIS A 35 6.10 -6.21 4.79
CA HIS A 35 5.42 -4.98 4.37
C HIS A 35 5.45 -3.90 5.46
N THR A 36 5.32 -4.29 6.73
CA THR A 36 5.43 -3.36 7.85
C THR A 36 6.84 -2.74 7.92
N LEU A 37 7.89 -3.54 7.70
CA LEU A 37 9.26 -3.04 7.56
C LEU A 37 9.40 -2.09 6.38
N SER A 38 8.90 -2.48 5.21
CA SER A 38 8.89 -1.61 4.02
C SER A 38 8.21 -0.27 4.32
N TYR A 39 7.01 -0.27 4.89
CA TYR A 39 6.19 0.93 5.13
C TYR A 39 6.79 1.90 6.16
N SER A 40 7.45 1.38 7.20
CA SER A 40 7.93 2.17 8.34
C SER A 40 9.39 2.64 8.21
N THR A 41 10.19 1.99 7.36
CA THR A 41 11.61 2.32 7.20
C THR A 41 11.84 3.50 6.25
N ASN A 42 13.02 4.08 6.35
CA ASN A 42 13.41 5.26 5.57
C ASN A 42 14.25 4.91 4.33
N GLY A 43 14.29 3.63 3.92
CA GLY A 43 15.15 3.09 2.87
C GLY A 43 14.39 2.72 1.60
N TRP A 44 13.45 3.56 1.15
CA TRP A 44 12.79 3.34 -0.16
C TRP A 44 13.71 3.75 -1.31
N ALA A 45 14.39 4.87 -1.15
CA ALA A 45 15.46 5.31 -2.02
C ALA A 45 16.65 5.78 -1.19
N GLU A 46 17.86 5.48 -1.64
CA GLU A 46 19.11 5.84 -0.97
C GLU A 46 20.11 6.47 -1.95
N ILE A 47 20.97 7.35 -1.45
CA ILE A 47 22.11 7.90 -2.17
C ILE A 47 23.35 7.76 -1.29
N SER A 48 24.44 7.33 -1.91
CA SER A 48 25.77 7.30 -1.32
C SER A 48 26.72 7.96 -2.31
N GLU A 49 26.81 9.29 -2.26
CA GLU A 49 27.68 10.10 -3.13
C GLU A 49 28.77 10.77 -2.28
N GLY A 50 30.00 10.27 -2.40
CA GLY A 50 31.18 10.84 -1.74
C GLY A 50 31.03 10.90 -0.21
N ALA A 51 30.82 12.11 0.32
CA ALA A 51 30.71 12.38 1.74
C ALA A 51 29.25 12.54 2.23
N LEU A 52 28.23 12.29 1.40
CA LEU A 52 26.84 12.45 1.77
C LEU A 52 26.08 11.12 1.60
N GLU A 53 25.56 10.61 2.72
CA GLU A 53 24.62 9.50 2.73
C GLU A 53 23.23 10.06 3.03
N ALA A 54 22.24 9.76 2.20
CA ALA A 54 20.86 10.12 2.50
C ALA A 54 19.89 9.02 2.07
N SER A 55 18.79 8.92 2.79
CA SER A 55 17.74 7.95 2.55
C SER A 55 16.37 8.61 2.64
N GLN A 56 15.48 8.25 1.75
CA GLN A 56 14.10 8.70 1.76
C GLN A 56 13.17 7.49 1.86
N GLY A 57 12.33 7.48 2.90
CA GLY A 57 11.18 6.58 3.01
C GLY A 57 9.90 7.24 2.53
N LEU A 58 8.77 6.59 2.80
CA LEU A 58 7.46 7.20 2.55
C LEU A 58 7.21 8.41 3.45
N TRP A 59 7.69 8.36 4.70
CA TRP A 59 7.29 9.29 5.74
C TRP A 59 8.41 10.23 6.16
N ASN A 60 9.65 9.76 6.21
CA ASN A 60 10.80 10.53 6.65
C ASN A 60 11.92 10.54 5.61
N HIS A 61 12.73 11.59 5.68
CA HIS A 61 13.97 11.76 4.97
C HIS A 61 15.09 11.86 6.00
N CYS A 62 16.14 11.06 5.83
CA CYS A 62 17.30 11.04 6.71
C CYS A 62 18.56 11.36 5.91
N SER A 63 19.47 12.14 6.49
CA SER A 63 20.76 12.47 5.87
C SER A 63 21.88 12.46 6.90
N ARG A 64 23.07 12.11 6.44
CA ARG A 64 24.29 11.99 7.23
C ARG A 64 25.47 12.60 6.45
N SER A 65 26.25 13.45 7.13
CA SER A 65 27.48 14.04 6.59
C SER A 65 28.68 13.18 6.99
N ALA A 66 29.52 12.78 6.04
CA ALA A 66 30.69 11.94 6.29
C ALA A 66 31.85 12.69 6.97
N ILE A 67 31.78 14.01 7.10
CA ILE A 67 32.76 14.81 7.86
C ILE A 67 32.51 14.68 9.38
N SER A 68 31.28 14.37 9.78
CA SER A 68 30.88 14.15 11.17
C SER A 68 30.00 12.90 11.26
N THR A 69 30.62 11.73 11.44
CA THR A 69 29.93 10.43 11.49
C THR A 69 28.89 10.32 12.61
N ASP A 70 28.91 11.23 13.58
CA ASP A 70 28.15 11.12 14.83
C ASP A 70 26.70 11.62 14.72
N PHE A 71 26.33 12.34 13.65
CA PHE A 71 25.00 12.94 13.55
C PHE A 71 24.25 12.52 12.28
N THR A 72 23.08 11.91 12.47
CA THR A 72 22.11 11.63 11.42
C THR A 72 20.90 12.53 11.62
N CYS A 73 20.61 13.40 10.65
CA CYS A 73 19.43 14.26 10.66
C CYS A 73 18.26 13.50 10.05
N CYS A 74 17.19 13.26 10.79
CA CYS A 74 15.94 12.72 10.25
C CYS A 74 14.79 13.70 10.46
N GLU A 75 14.05 13.97 9.40
CA GLU A 75 12.87 14.84 9.41
C GLU A 75 11.73 14.21 8.60
N THR A 76 10.50 14.69 8.78
CA THR A 76 9.39 14.22 7.94
C THR A 76 9.62 14.70 6.51
N VAL A 77 9.18 13.90 5.53
CA VAL A 77 9.23 14.29 4.11
C VAL A 77 8.47 15.60 3.88
N GLY A 78 7.42 15.89 4.65
CA GLY A 78 6.73 17.17 4.61
C GLY A 78 7.62 18.35 4.99
N ASN A 79 8.33 18.25 6.13
CA ASN A 79 9.27 19.28 6.56
C ASN A 79 10.44 19.42 5.57
N PHE A 80 10.93 18.31 5.03
CA PHE A 80 11.97 18.32 4.01
C PHE A 80 11.54 19.14 2.77
N PHE A 81 10.36 18.86 2.19
CA PHE A 81 9.86 19.63 1.05
C PHE A 81 9.57 21.08 1.41
N GLN A 82 9.03 21.34 2.61
CA GLN A 82 8.81 22.70 3.09
C GLN A 82 10.13 23.48 3.20
N SER A 83 11.22 22.85 3.65
CA SER A 83 12.56 23.46 3.68
C SER A 83 13.09 23.83 2.28
N LYS A 84 12.61 23.15 1.24
CA LYS A 84 12.90 23.42 -0.17
C LYS A 84 11.92 24.40 -0.81
N ASN A 85 10.99 24.96 -0.03
CA ASN A 85 9.89 25.80 -0.52
C ASN A 85 9.05 25.08 -1.59
N GLN A 86 8.87 23.78 -1.44
CA GLN A 86 8.12 22.90 -2.33
C GLN A 86 7.00 22.19 -1.58
N GLY A 87 5.93 21.85 -2.30
CA GLY A 87 4.87 20.97 -1.81
C GLY A 87 5.24 19.50 -1.99
N ILE A 88 4.63 18.62 -1.19
CA ILE A 88 4.75 17.18 -1.40
C ILE A 88 4.06 16.84 -2.74
N PRO A 89 4.71 16.10 -3.65
CA PRO A 89 4.13 15.79 -4.94
C PRO A 89 2.91 14.87 -4.79
N ALA A 90 1.89 15.09 -5.64
CA ALA A 90 0.63 14.34 -5.60
C ALA A 90 0.82 12.82 -5.78
N TRP A 91 1.79 12.41 -6.60
CA TRP A 91 2.08 10.98 -6.78
C TRP A 91 2.58 10.33 -5.48
N LEU A 92 3.33 11.05 -4.63
CA LEU A 92 3.80 10.51 -3.37
C LEU A 92 2.64 10.35 -2.36
N HIS A 93 1.66 11.25 -2.41
CA HIS A 93 0.39 11.05 -1.70
C HIS A 93 -0.35 9.80 -2.17
N ALA A 94 -0.39 9.55 -3.49
CA ALA A 94 -1.01 8.34 -4.03
C ALA A 94 -0.25 7.07 -3.58
N VAL A 95 1.09 7.07 -3.63
CA VAL A 95 1.90 5.95 -3.11
C VAL A 95 1.57 5.68 -1.64
N ARG A 96 1.57 6.71 -0.80
CA ARG A 96 1.21 6.58 0.63
C ARG A 96 -0.17 5.97 0.81
N PHE A 97 -1.17 6.49 0.09
CA PHE A 97 -2.54 5.98 0.15
C PHE A 97 -2.61 4.48 -0.17
N PHE A 98 -2.05 4.07 -1.31
CA PHE A 98 -2.05 2.67 -1.72
C PHE A 98 -1.24 1.77 -0.78
N GLN A 99 -0.11 2.25 -0.24
CA GLN A 99 0.66 1.46 0.71
C GLN A 99 -0.02 1.33 2.08
N SER A 100 -0.76 2.36 2.52
CA SER A 100 -1.58 2.31 3.75
C SER A 100 -2.78 1.39 3.58
N VAL A 101 -3.49 1.44 2.44
CA VAL A 101 -4.59 0.51 2.13
C VAL A 101 -4.07 -0.92 2.07
N GLY A 102 -2.90 -1.14 1.47
CA GLY A 102 -2.21 -2.42 1.47
C GLY A 102 -1.90 -2.93 2.88
N LEU A 103 -1.41 -2.06 3.76
CA LEU A 103 -1.13 -2.42 5.16
C LEU A 103 -2.41 -2.80 5.93
N LEU A 104 -3.48 -2.03 5.79
CA LEU A 104 -4.77 -2.31 6.46
C LEU A 104 -5.40 -3.63 5.98
N THR A 105 -5.44 -3.84 4.67
CA THR A 105 -5.98 -5.07 4.06
C THR A 105 -5.10 -6.29 4.38
N SER A 106 -3.78 -6.12 4.46
CA SER A 106 -2.84 -7.18 4.87
C SER A 106 -3.04 -7.63 6.32
N LEU A 107 -3.35 -6.69 7.23
CA LEU A 107 -3.68 -7.00 8.62
C LEU A 107 -5.01 -7.76 8.72
N ALA A 108 -6.03 -7.32 7.97
CA ALA A 108 -7.30 -8.05 7.89
C ALA A 108 -7.08 -9.47 7.36
N SER A 109 -6.28 -9.63 6.30
CA SER A 109 -5.92 -10.93 5.76
C SER A 109 -5.22 -11.82 6.79
N LEU A 110 -4.29 -11.29 7.59
CA LEU A 110 -3.61 -12.04 8.64
C LEU A 110 -4.61 -12.57 9.68
N VAL A 111 -5.56 -11.74 10.11
CA VAL A 111 -6.62 -12.16 11.04
C VAL A 111 -7.45 -13.29 10.44
N PHE A 112 -7.84 -13.18 9.16
CA PHE A 112 -8.56 -14.26 8.48
C PHE A 112 -7.74 -15.55 8.38
N SER A 113 -6.43 -15.47 8.08
CA SER A 113 -5.56 -16.65 8.04
C SER A 113 -5.42 -17.32 9.41
N VAL A 114 -5.35 -16.55 10.50
CA VAL A 114 -5.37 -17.07 11.88
C VAL A 114 -6.70 -17.78 12.15
N LEU A 115 -7.83 -17.15 11.84
CA LEU A 115 -9.15 -17.76 12.03
C LEU A 115 -9.32 -19.05 11.21
N CYS A 116 -8.83 -19.09 9.98
CA CYS A 116 -8.86 -20.30 9.16
C CYS A 116 -7.98 -21.41 9.73
N THR A 117 -6.88 -21.07 10.39
CA THR A 117 -5.94 -22.09 10.88
C THR A 117 -6.34 -22.63 12.25
N PHE A 118 -6.82 -21.77 13.15
CA PHE A 118 -7.10 -22.14 14.55
C PHE A 118 -8.59 -22.37 14.85
N VAL A 119 -9.50 -22.00 13.93
CA VAL A 119 -10.94 -22.19 14.12
C VAL A 119 -11.48 -23.13 13.04
N SER A 120 -11.66 -24.40 13.40
CA SER A 120 -12.10 -25.48 12.49
C SER A 120 -13.45 -25.22 11.81
N LYS A 121 -14.36 -24.46 12.44
CA LYS A 121 -15.64 -24.02 11.84
C LYS A 121 -15.44 -23.08 10.65
N THR A 122 -14.38 -22.28 10.67
CA THR A 122 -14.07 -21.28 9.65
C THR A 122 -13.56 -21.94 8.36
N VAL A 123 -12.78 -23.02 8.48
CA VAL A 123 -12.26 -23.79 7.32
C VAL A 123 -13.39 -24.34 6.46
N LYS A 124 -14.46 -24.83 7.08
CA LYS A 124 -15.58 -25.48 6.38
C LYS A 124 -16.49 -24.48 5.66
N ASN A 125 -16.34 -23.17 5.93
CA ASN A 125 -17.17 -22.15 5.31
C ASN A 125 -16.48 -21.58 4.06
N ARG A 126 -16.99 -21.97 2.89
CA ARG A 126 -16.52 -21.50 1.59
C ARG A 126 -16.53 -19.98 1.44
N GLY A 127 -17.54 -19.31 2.01
CA GLY A 127 -17.63 -17.85 1.98
C GLY A 127 -16.46 -17.18 2.68
N VAL A 128 -15.95 -17.79 3.75
CA VAL A 128 -14.78 -17.27 4.49
C VAL A 128 -13.49 -17.46 3.71
N GLN A 129 -13.30 -18.59 3.03
CA GLN A 129 -12.12 -18.82 2.18
C GLN A 129 -12.07 -17.86 0.98
N ILE A 130 -13.22 -17.62 0.34
CA ILE A 130 -13.32 -16.64 -0.75
C ILE A 130 -13.05 -15.22 -0.23
N ALA A 131 -13.62 -14.84 0.92
CA ALA A 131 -13.35 -13.53 1.52
C ALA A 131 -11.85 -13.36 1.85
N ALA A 132 -11.20 -14.39 2.38
CA ALA A 132 -9.76 -14.38 2.62
C ALA A 132 -8.97 -14.20 1.32
N ALA A 133 -9.33 -14.91 0.24
CA ALA A 133 -8.69 -14.74 -1.06
C ALA A 133 -8.84 -13.31 -1.60
N VAL A 134 -10.03 -12.72 -1.52
CA VAL A 134 -10.30 -11.34 -1.95
C VAL A 134 -9.44 -10.35 -1.16
N LEU A 135 -9.35 -10.49 0.16
CA LEU A 135 -8.49 -9.63 0.99
C LEU A 135 -7.01 -9.75 0.62
N ASN A 136 -6.52 -10.95 0.32
CA ASN A 136 -5.15 -11.16 -0.16
C ASN A 136 -4.91 -10.44 -1.51
N PHE A 137 -5.83 -10.56 -2.47
CA PHE A 137 -5.71 -9.88 -3.77
C PHE A 137 -5.82 -8.36 -3.65
N LEU A 138 -6.66 -7.84 -2.75
CA LEU A 138 -6.76 -6.41 -2.47
C LEU A 138 -5.45 -5.88 -1.84
N ALA A 139 -4.88 -6.61 -0.88
CA ALA A 139 -3.59 -6.27 -0.28
C ALA A 139 -2.48 -6.23 -1.33
N ALA A 140 -2.36 -7.30 -2.12
CA ALA A 140 -1.39 -7.38 -3.20
C ALA A 140 -1.57 -6.27 -4.24
N GLY A 141 -2.79 -6.09 -4.77
CA GLY A 141 -3.09 -5.08 -5.77
C GLY A 141 -2.74 -3.68 -5.29
N SER A 142 -3.12 -3.35 -4.05
CA SER A 142 -2.81 -2.04 -3.46
C SER A 142 -1.30 -1.82 -3.32
N MET A 143 -0.55 -2.80 -2.79
CA MET A 143 0.91 -2.70 -2.67
C MET A 143 1.57 -2.54 -4.03
N LEU A 144 1.22 -3.39 -5.00
CA LEU A 144 1.82 -3.41 -6.34
C LEU A 144 1.51 -2.15 -7.15
N VAL A 145 0.30 -1.58 -7.02
CA VAL A 145 -0.02 -0.27 -7.59
C VAL A 145 0.85 0.81 -6.94
N GLY A 146 0.99 0.81 -5.61
CA GLY A 146 1.83 1.77 -4.90
C GLY A 146 3.30 1.73 -5.34
N VAL A 147 3.93 0.55 -5.46
CA VAL A 147 5.31 0.45 -5.96
C VAL A 147 5.43 0.80 -7.44
N SER A 148 4.42 0.49 -8.25
CA SER A 148 4.41 0.85 -9.68
C SER A 148 4.38 2.37 -9.86
N ILE A 149 3.54 3.08 -9.09
CA ILE A 149 3.51 4.55 -9.09
C ILE A 149 4.86 5.12 -8.65
N TYR A 150 5.41 4.60 -7.55
CA TYR A 150 6.71 5.06 -7.04
C TYR A 150 7.80 4.86 -8.09
N GLY A 151 7.99 3.63 -8.60
CA GLY A 151 9.02 3.32 -9.58
C GLY A 151 8.86 4.05 -10.92
N GLY A 152 7.61 4.34 -11.31
CA GLY A 152 7.31 5.11 -12.53
C GLY A 152 7.66 6.58 -12.42
N GLN A 153 7.38 7.22 -11.28
CA GLN A 153 7.61 8.66 -11.08
C GLN A 153 9.04 8.98 -10.61
N TYR A 154 9.62 8.08 -9.83
CA TYR A 154 10.95 8.20 -9.23
C TYR A 154 12.05 8.67 -10.20
N ARG A 155 12.00 8.21 -11.47
CA ARG A 155 13.03 8.53 -12.47
C ARG A 155 12.95 9.95 -13.03
N TYR A 156 11.81 10.61 -12.92
CA TYR A 156 11.59 11.94 -13.51
C TYR A 156 11.89 13.07 -12.53
N GLU A 157 11.95 12.76 -11.24
CA GLU A 157 12.05 13.76 -10.19
C GLU A 157 13.50 14.16 -9.91
N THR A 158 13.76 15.46 -9.95
CA THR A 158 15.12 16.01 -9.91
C THR A 158 15.80 15.83 -8.54
N TRP A 159 15.05 15.81 -7.43
CA TRP A 159 15.62 15.70 -6.08
C TRP A 159 16.04 14.28 -5.68
N ILE A 160 15.53 13.25 -6.38
CA ILE A 160 15.84 11.82 -6.14
C ILE A 160 16.48 11.14 -7.36
N LYS A 161 16.81 11.89 -8.41
CA LYS A 161 17.37 11.35 -9.66
C LYS A 161 18.69 10.57 -9.46
N SER A 162 19.52 10.99 -8.50
CA SER A 162 20.79 10.32 -8.15
C SER A 162 20.65 9.19 -7.13
N TYR A 163 19.45 9.00 -6.57
CA TYR A 163 19.24 7.91 -5.63
C TYR A 163 19.17 6.59 -6.42
N TYR A 164 19.25 5.48 -5.71
CA TYR A 164 18.83 4.17 -6.20
C TYR A 164 17.71 3.60 -5.30
N PRO A 165 16.78 2.79 -5.85
CA PRO A 165 15.80 2.07 -5.04
C PRO A 165 16.51 1.12 -4.07
N SER A 166 16.09 1.10 -2.81
CA SER A 166 16.69 0.28 -1.74
C SER A 166 15.75 -0.85 -1.28
N TRP A 167 16.15 -1.56 -0.23
CA TRP A 167 15.51 -2.78 0.28
C TRP A 167 14.06 -2.57 0.70
N SER A 168 13.66 -1.40 1.21
CA SER A 168 12.27 -1.16 1.61
C SER A 168 11.32 -1.18 0.41
N PHE A 169 11.77 -0.66 -0.74
CA PHE A 169 11.02 -0.75 -2.00
C PHE A 169 10.87 -2.21 -2.45
N ALA A 170 11.96 -2.99 -2.42
CA ALA A 170 11.95 -4.41 -2.76
C ALA A 170 11.05 -5.24 -1.82
N PHE A 171 11.08 -4.95 -0.52
CA PHE A 171 10.24 -5.61 0.47
C PHE A 171 8.74 -5.40 0.19
N SER A 172 8.32 -4.22 -0.28
CA SER A 172 6.92 -4.00 -0.68
C SER A 172 6.51 -4.89 -1.87
N ILE A 173 7.40 -5.05 -2.87
CA ILE A 173 7.16 -5.92 -4.02
C ILE A 173 7.04 -7.38 -3.56
N ILE A 174 7.99 -7.84 -2.74
CA ILE A 174 8.01 -9.22 -2.24
C ILE A 174 6.75 -9.51 -1.44
N ALA A 175 6.34 -8.61 -0.53
CA ALA A 175 5.11 -8.75 0.22
C ALA A 175 3.88 -8.83 -0.70
N GLY A 176 3.79 -7.94 -1.70
CA GLY A 176 2.72 -7.95 -2.69
C GLY A 176 2.63 -9.27 -3.46
N VAL A 177 3.75 -9.84 -3.89
CA VAL A 177 3.81 -11.14 -4.57
C VAL A 177 3.42 -12.29 -3.63
N CYS A 178 3.87 -12.28 -2.38
CA CYS A 178 3.46 -13.27 -1.37
C CYS A 178 1.94 -13.25 -1.15
N TYR A 179 1.32 -12.07 -1.08
CA TYR A 179 -0.13 -11.93 -0.98
C TYR A 179 -0.86 -12.42 -2.24
N LEU A 180 -0.32 -12.19 -3.46
CA LEU A 180 -0.87 -12.78 -4.68
C LEU A 180 -0.88 -14.31 -4.61
N ILE A 181 0.26 -14.92 -4.25
CA ILE A 181 0.41 -16.38 -4.16
C ILE A 181 -0.56 -16.94 -3.12
N SER A 182 -0.63 -16.33 -1.92
CA SER A 182 -1.56 -16.72 -0.86
C SER A 182 -3.03 -16.64 -1.32
N GLY A 183 -3.41 -15.60 -2.06
CA GLY A 183 -4.74 -15.46 -2.66
C GLY A 183 -5.08 -16.63 -3.59
N PHE A 184 -4.15 -17.02 -4.47
CA PHE A 184 -4.34 -18.19 -5.33
C PHE A 184 -4.46 -19.49 -4.53
N VAL A 185 -3.65 -19.68 -3.49
CA VAL A 185 -3.74 -20.87 -2.64
C VAL A 185 -5.12 -20.97 -1.99
N HIS A 186 -5.71 -19.88 -1.50
CA HIS A 186 -7.09 -19.89 -0.98
C HIS A 186 -8.13 -20.28 -2.04
N VAL A 187 -7.98 -19.85 -3.29
CA VAL A 187 -8.88 -20.23 -4.39
C VAL A 187 -8.74 -21.70 -4.79
N PHE A 188 -7.51 -22.21 -4.88
CA PHE A 188 -7.25 -23.58 -5.34
C PHE A 188 -7.43 -24.63 -4.25
N THR A 189 -7.20 -24.29 -2.98
CA THR A 189 -7.48 -25.20 -1.85
C THR A 189 -8.98 -25.40 -1.63
N ASP A 190 -9.82 -24.43 -1.97
CA ASP A 190 -11.29 -24.61 -2.08
C ASP A 190 -11.62 -25.68 -3.12
N SER A 191 -10.98 -25.62 -4.29
CA SER A 191 -11.24 -26.53 -5.41
C SER A 191 -10.86 -28.00 -5.11
N ALA A 192 -9.78 -28.22 -4.34
CA ALA A 192 -9.33 -29.57 -3.96
C ALA A 192 -10.26 -30.27 -2.96
N SER A 193 -11.09 -29.53 -2.22
CA SER A 193 -12.11 -30.11 -1.33
C SER A 193 -13.34 -30.66 -2.07
N ILE A 194 -13.45 -30.44 -3.38
CA ILE A 194 -14.56 -30.87 -4.25
C ILE A 194 -14.30 -32.26 -4.90
N GLN A 195 -13.31 -33.02 -4.44
CA GLN A 195 -13.26 -34.46 -4.74
C GLN A 195 -14.17 -35.18 -3.71
N PRO A 196 -15.38 -35.62 -4.08
CA PRO A 196 -16.19 -36.45 -3.18
C PRO A 196 -15.44 -37.75 -2.89
N GLN A 197 -15.47 -38.20 -1.64
CA GLN A 197 -15.16 -39.58 -1.26
C GLN A 197 -16.11 -40.54 -1.99
N GLN A 198 -15.82 -40.88 -3.24
CA GLN A 198 -16.34 -42.08 -3.90
C GLN A 198 -15.26 -43.15 -3.82
N ASN A 199 -15.07 -43.72 -2.64
CA ASN A 199 -14.62 -45.10 -2.50
C ASN A 199 -14.73 -45.50 -1.03
N GLU A 200 -15.89 -46.03 -0.66
CA GLU A 200 -16.04 -47.20 0.22
C GLU A 200 -17.54 -47.41 0.49
N GLN A 201 -18.17 -48.31 -0.26
CA GLN A 201 -19.45 -48.92 0.12
C GLN A 201 -19.36 -50.45 -0.06
N PRO A 202 -19.79 -51.27 0.92
CA PRO A 202 -19.72 -52.72 0.81
C PRO A 202 -20.78 -53.26 -0.15
N ARG A 203 -20.37 -54.22 -0.96
CA ARG A 203 -21.17 -54.99 -1.91
C ARG A 203 -22.21 -55.86 -1.18
N SER A 204 -23.50 -55.66 -1.45
CA SER A 204 -24.55 -56.65 -1.14
C SER A 204 -25.54 -56.80 -2.32
N ASN A 205 -25.79 -58.06 -2.69
CA ASN A 205 -26.60 -58.53 -3.82
C ASN A 205 -28.09 -58.65 -3.44
N GLN A 206 -29.03 -58.31 -4.35
CA GLN A 206 -30.33 -58.99 -4.56
C GLN A 206 -31.07 -58.30 -5.74
N SER A 207 -31.38 -58.90 -6.89
CA SER A 207 -32.30 -60.03 -7.25
C SER A 207 -33.52 -59.52 -8.04
N ASP A 208 -33.74 -60.10 -9.23
CA ASP A 208 -34.79 -59.86 -10.22
C ASP A 208 -36.26 -60.03 -9.75
N ASN A 209 -37.21 -59.29 -10.35
CA ASN A 209 -38.48 -59.83 -10.91
C ASN A 209 -39.42 -58.81 -11.65
N GLN A 210 -39.58 -59.01 -12.98
CA GLN A 210 -40.79 -59.04 -13.86
C GLN A 210 -41.78 -57.84 -14.13
N ARG A 211 -41.65 -57.18 -15.32
CA ARG A 211 -42.50 -57.07 -16.59
C ARG A 211 -44.07 -56.94 -16.57
N PRO A 212 -44.86 -56.46 -17.61
CA PRO A 212 -44.65 -55.68 -18.89
C PRO A 212 -45.56 -54.41 -19.15
N GLU A 213 -45.27 -53.71 -20.26
CA GLU A 213 -45.90 -52.56 -20.98
C GLU A 213 -47.32 -52.78 -21.58
N PRO A 214 -48.05 -51.70 -22.00
CA PRO A 214 -48.39 -51.56 -23.45
C PRO A 214 -48.49 -50.12 -24.06
N SER A 215 -47.82 -49.90 -25.21
CA SER A 215 -48.23 -49.38 -26.56
C SER A 215 -48.90 -48.01 -26.81
N ALA A 216 -48.33 -47.27 -27.79
CA ALA A 216 -48.60 -45.91 -28.35
C ALA A 216 -49.83 -45.76 -29.30
N PRO A 217 -50.18 -44.57 -29.92
CA PRO A 217 -49.49 -43.94 -31.09
C PRO A 217 -49.68 -42.36 -31.23
N PRO A 218 -49.57 -41.66 -32.41
CA PRO A 218 -48.49 -40.74 -32.81
C PRO A 218 -48.85 -39.22 -33.04
N LEU A 219 -47.82 -38.42 -33.42
CA LEU A 219 -47.70 -36.95 -33.64
C LEU A 219 -48.68 -36.28 -34.65
N PRO A 220 -48.79 -34.92 -34.70
CA PRO A 220 -48.21 -34.15 -35.83
C PRO A 220 -47.75 -32.67 -35.43
N PRO A 221 -47.61 -31.66 -36.34
CA PRO A 221 -46.31 -31.02 -36.65
C PRO A 221 -46.21 -29.49 -36.38
N TYR A 222 -44.98 -28.97 -36.55
CA TYR A 222 -44.48 -27.59 -36.56
C TYR A 222 -45.46 -26.41 -36.83
N TYR A 223 -45.25 -25.30 -36.12
CA TYR A 223 -45.62 -23.94 -36.57
C TYR A 223 -44.56 -22.90 -36.18
N ILE A 224 -44.13 -22.09 -37.15
CA ILE A 224 -43.35 -20.84 -37.06
C ILE A 224 -44.30 -19.74 -37.57
N PRO A 225 -44.44 -18.53 -36.96
CA PRO A 225 -43.92 -17.26 -37.53
C PRO A 225 -43.81 -16.10 -36.46
N PRO A 226 -43.79 -14.77 -36.78
CA PRO A 226 -42.60 -13.92 -36.70
C PRO A 226 -42.87 -12.56 -35.95
N PRO A 227 -42.30 -11.39 -36.29
CA PRO A 227 -41.51 -10.55 -35.37
C PRO A 227 -42.17 -9.19 -34.99
N GLU A 228 -41.39 -8.35 -34.30
CA GLU A 228 -41.47 -6.87 -34.18
C GLU A 228 -42.01 -6.23 -32.88
N GLY A 229 -41.23 -5.22 -32.46
CA GLY A 229 -41.47 -4.24 -31.40
C GLY A 229 -40.12 -3.62 -31.01
N GLN A 230 -39.60 -2.61 -31.75
CA GLN A 230 -39.69 -1.16 -31.45
C GLN A 230 -39.17 -0.82 -30.03
N HIS A 231 -38.28 0.12 -29.74
CA HIS A 231 -37.77 1.38 -30.32
C HIS A 231 -36.60 1.84 -29.37
N PRO A 232 -36.04 3.07 -29.40
CA PRO A 232 -35.01 3.65 -30.26
C PRO A 232 -33.67 3.99 -29.55
N GLN A 233 -32.72 4.45 -30.37
CA GLN A 233 -31.38 4.96 -30.07
C GLN A 233 -31.35 6.23 -29.20
N TYR A 234 -30.28 6.38 -28.40
CA TYR A 234 -29.87 7.65 -27.78
C TYR A 234 -29.03 8.50 -28.75
N PRO A 235 -29.21 9.83 -28.81
CA PRO A 235 -28.36 10.74 -29.56
C PRO A 235 -27.17 11.27 -28.72
N PRO A 236 -26.16 11.91 -29.35
CA PRO A 236 -24.90 12.32 -28.72
C PRO A 236 -24.78 13.83 -28.43
N SER A 237 -23.80 14.15 -27.57
CA SER A 237 -22.91 15.33 -27.52
C SER A 237 -23.47 16.75 -27.37
N SER A 238 -22.95 17.51 -26.40
CA SER A 238 -22.17 18.76 -26.59
C SER A 238 -22.24 19.69 -25.36
N GLY A 239 -21.20 20.52 -25.16
CA GLY A 239 -21.30 21.80 -24.43
C GLY A 239 -20.21 22.08 -23.40
N GLN A 240 -19.49 23.19 -23.60
CA GLN A 240 -18.25 23.61 -22.95
C GLN A 240 -18.42 24.55 -21.73
N ALA A 241 -17.33 24.63 -20.96
CA ALA A 241 -16.74 25.81 -20.29
C ALA A 241 -17.47 26.55 -19.14
N GLN A 242 -16.77 26.65 -18.00
CA GLN A 242 -16.75 27.85 -17.16
C GLN A 242 -15.36 28.03 -16.52
N PRO A 243 -14.74 29.23 -16.64
CA PRO A 243 -13.65 29.67 -15.78
C PRO A 243 -14.20 30.45 -14.58
N SER A 244 -13.78 30.12 -13.37
CA SER A 244 -14.02 30.93 -12.18
C SER A 244 -12.69 31.36 -11.57
N THR A 245 -12.35 32.62 -11.86
CA THR A 245 -11.48 33.45 -11.02
C THR A 245 -12.12 33.62 -9.65
N ALA A 246 -11.41 33.23 -8.60
CA ALA A 246 -11.60 33.76 -7.26
C ALA A 246 -10.20 33.93 -6.65
N ALA A 247 -9.74 35.18 -6.65
CA ALA A 247 -8.75 35.62 -5.71
C ALA A 247 -9.38 35.55 -4.31
N ASP A 248 -8.75 34.81 -3.42
CA ASP A 248 -8.95 35.03 -1.99
C ASP A 248 -7.60 34.93 -1.29
N GLY A 249 -7.30 35.98 -0.53
CA GLY A 249 -5.99 36.28 0.00
C GLY A 249 -5.64 35.42 1.20
N ASN A 250 -4.49 34.75 1.13
CA ASN A 250 -3.60 34.60 2.28
C ASN A 250 -2.17 34.29 1.78
N SER A 251 -1.57 35.22 1.05
CA SER A 251 -0.11 35.23 0.92
C SER A 251 0.44 35.77 2.22
N GLU A 252 0.97 34.89 3.07
CA GLU A 252 1.85 35.25 4.18
C GLU A 252 2.81 36.37 3.72
N PRO A 253 3.00 37.45 4.50
CA PRO A 253 3.84 38.56 4.06
C PRO A 253 5.26 38.04 3.80
N ASN A 254 5.70 38.11 2.54
CA ASN A 254 7.06 37.80 2.13
C ASN A 254 8.02 38.94 2.51
N THR A 255 7.90 39.43 3.75
CA THR A 255 8.68 40.53 4.32
C THR A 255 9.44 40.04 5.55
N CYS A 256 10.45 40.80 5.94
CA CYS A 256 11.34 40.50 7.04
C CYS A 256 10.52 40.41 8.33
N CYS A 257 10.64 39.31 9.07
CA CYS A 257 9.87 39.08 10.29
C CYS A 257 10.22 40.03 11.46
N VAL A 258 11.12 40.99 11.25
CA VAL A 258 11.62 41.92 12.28
C VAL A 258 11.10 43.33 11.99
N CYS A 259 11.40 43.87 10.81
CA CYS A 259 10.92 45.20 10.42
C CYS A 259 9.58 45.18 9.68
N LEU A 260 9.18 44.04 9.12
CA LEU A 260 8.00 43.85 8.26
C LEU A 260 7.99 44.70 6.98
N ASP A 261 9.06 45.48 6.71
CA ASP A 261 9.15 46.43 5.61
C ASP A 261 9.86 45.89 4.35
N HIS A 262 10.94 45.12 4.53
CA HIS A 262 11.84 44.72 3.45
C HIS A 262 11.76 43.20 3.19
N PRO A 263 12.03 42.70 1.97
CA PRO A 263 12.06 41.26 1.74
C PRO A 263 13.16 40.55 2.55
N PRO A 264 12.99 39.28 2.94
CA PRO A 264 14.05 38.48 3.50
C PRO A 264 15.18 38.23 2.49
N GLU A 265 16.43 38.45 2.90
CA GLU A 265 17.60 38.32 2.01
C GLU A 265 18.72 37.48 2.63
N ILE A 266 18.74 37.33 3.96
CA ILE A 266 19.83 36.68 4.68
C ILE A 266 19.38 35.34 5.26
N MET A 267 20.14 34.30 4.96
CA MET A 267 20.04 32.96 5.51
C MET A 267 21.03 32.80 6.67
N PHE A 268 20.54 32.37 7.84
CA PHE A 268 21.39 32.08 9.00
C PHE A 268 21.89 30.64 9.00
N MET A 269 23.19 30.41 9.23
CA MET A 269 23.76 29.08 9.41
C MET A 269 24.01 28.79 10.90
N PRO A 270 23.87 27.53 11.35
CA PRO A 270 23.57 26.32 10.57
C PRO A 270 22.08 26.06 10.35
N CYS A 271 21.18 26.85 10.94
CA CYS A 271 19.74 26.55 10.97
C CYS A 271 18.98 26.81 9.65
N ARG A 272 19.60 27.51 8.69
CA ARG A 272 19.10 27.85 7.35
C ARG A 272 17.78 28.62 7.31
N HIS A 273 17.41 29.32 8.38
CA HIS A 273 16.25 30.21 8.37
C HIS A 273 16.56 31.49 7.59
N MET A 274 15.70 31.81 6.61
CA MET A 274 15.80 33.01 5.78
C MET A 274 14.50 33.82 5.89
N LYS A 275 14.41 34.62 6.97
CA LYS A 275 13.23 35.47 7.27
C LYS A 275 13.60 36.89 7.65
N THR A 276 14.85 37.30 7.47
CA THR A 276 15.35 38.64 7.82
C THR A 276 15.97 39.34 6.61
N CYS A 277 15.72 40.64 6.46
CA CYS A 277 16.46 41.48 5.52
C CYS A 277 17.90 41.70 6.01
N GLU A 278 18.77 42.21 5.14
CA GLU A 278 20.19 42.46 5.44
C GLU A 278 20.39 43.35 6.68
N GLN A 279 19.64 44.44 6.77
CA GLN A 279 19.74 45.40 7.88
C GLN A 279 19.38 44.77 9.24
N CYS A 280 18.29 43.99 9.29
CA CYS A 280 17.85 43.34 10.52
C CYS A 280 18.72 42.13 10.90
N ALA A 281 19.32 41.46 9.92
CA ALA A 281 20.18 40.31 10.16
C ALA A 281 21.54 40.69 10.77
N ASN A 282 22.09 41.85 10.41
CA ASN A 282 23.43 42.29 10.82
C ASN A 282 23.68 42.28 12.34
N PRO A 283 22.82 42.83 13.21
CA PRO A 283 23.07 42.83 14.66
C PRO A 283 22.77 41.49 15.35
N MET A 284 22.17 40.52 14.66
CA MET A 284 21.71 39.27 15.30
C MET A 284 22.85 38.27 15.53
N THR A 285 22.89 37.70 16.73
CA THR A 285 23.73 36.54 17.09
C THR A 285 22.92 35.25 17.29
N THR A 286 21.59 35.39 17.35
CA THR A 286 20.64 34.31 17.55
C THR A 286 19.52 34.40 16.52
N CYS A 287 19.15 33.27 15.92
CA CYS A 287 18.09 33.20 14.92
C CYS A 287 16.73 33.53 15.55
N PRO A 288 15.94 34.47 15.01
CA PRO A 288 14.64 34.83 15.57
C PRO A 288 13.58 33.73 15.39
N ILE A 289 13.82 32.77 14.48
CA ILE A 289 12.87 31.69 14.18
C ILE A 289 13.06 30.50 15.13
N CYS A 290 14.30 29.99 15.27
CA CYS A 290 14.58 28.80 16.05
C CYS A 290 15.37 29.04 17.34
N ARG A 291 15.76 30.29 17.63
CA ARG A 291 16.60 30.67 18.77
C ARG A 291 17.98 30.00 18.81
N GLY A 292 18.42 29.41 17.70
CA GLY A 292 19.76 28.83 17.57
C GLY A 292 20.84 29.91 17.33
N THR A 293 22.06 29.64 17.77
CA THR A 293 23.22 30.51 17.55
C THR A 293 23.54 30.65 16.06
N ILE A 294 23.75 31.88 15.60
CA ILE A 294 24.13 32.20 14.22
C ILE A 294 25.65 32.10 14.11
N LEU A 295 26.14 31.17 13.28
CA LEU A 295 27.55 31.01 12.97
C LEU A 295 27.94 31.74 11.67
N GLU A 296 27.05 31.79 10.70
CA GLU A 296 27.27 32.45 9.41
C GLU A 296 25.98 33.10 8.89
N LYS A 297 26.13 34.14 8.06
CA LYS A 297 25.04 34.89 7.42
C LYS A 297 25.31 34.91 5.91
N ILE A 298 24.46 34.25 5.14
CA ILE A 298 24.66 34.04 3.70
C ILE A 298 23.55 34.77 2.92
N ARG A 299 23.90 35.46 1.83
CA ARG A 299 22.95 35.99 0.83
C ARG A 299 22.88 35.02 -0.36
N PRO A 300 21.80 34.24 -0.53
CA PRO A 300 21.79 33.13 -1.51
C PRO A 300 21.71 33.55 -2.99
N PHE A 301 21.37 34.81 -3.30
CA PHE A 301 21.07 35.27 -4.66
C PHE A 301 21.96 36.45 -5.10
N GLN A 302 23.27 36.35 -4.84
CA GLN A 302 24.25 37.35 -5.25
C GLN A 302 25.03 36.91 -6.50
#